data_AF-A0A099Z5A8-F1
#
_entry.id   AF-A0A099Z5A8-F1
#
_cell.length_a   1.000
_cell.length_b   1.000
_cell.length_c   1.000
_cell.angle_alpha   90.00
_cell.angle_beta   90.00
_cell.angle_gamma   90.00
#
_symmetry.space_group_name_H-M   'P 1'
#
loop_
_entity.id
_entity.type
_entity.pdbx_description
1 polymer ?
#
loop_
_entity_poly.entity_id
_entity_poly.type
_entity_poly.pdbx_seq_one_letter_code
_entity_poly.pdbx_strand_id
1 'polypeptide(L)'
;QVASSLVGNLERFPPAVLRALGQAAVGLSVSQIEDSISGEDLKASLPALSKVHGWNTEQSSAIINKLLSSGYEITDGQSLARLGSLVAGLSSSTLQSLPAKVILEAVNLPEFAQ
;
A
#
# COMPACT_ATOMS: atom_id res chain seq x y z
N GLN A 1 -2.12 16.93 -14.11
CA GLN A 1 -3.34 17.67 -13.71
C GLN A 1 -4.63 17.01 -14.24
N VAL A 2 -4.77 16.73 -15.54
CA VAL A 2 -6.00 16.10 -16.08
C VAL A 2 -6.31 14.73 -15.44
N ALA A 3 -5.32 13.85 -15.30
CA ALA A 3 -5.52 12.54 -14.66
C ALA A 3 -5.95 12.66 -13.18
N SER A 4 -5.30 13.54 -12.40
CA SER A 4 -5.63 13.76 -10.98
C SER A 4 -7.06 14.30 -10.80
N SER A 5 -7.54 15.18 -11.68
CA SER A 5 -8.91 15.69 -11.64
C SER A 5 -9.97 14.64 -11.99
N LEU A 6 -9.66 13.67 -12.86
CA LEU A 6 -10.56 12.55 -13.17
C LEU A 6 -10.66 11.56 -12.01
N VAL A 7 -9.53 11.30 -11.34
CA VAL A 7 -9.47 10.49 -10.10
C VAL A 7 -10.29 11.13 -8.98
N GLY A 8 -10.26 12.46 -8.85
CA GLY A 8 -10.99 13.23 -7.85
C GLY A 8 -12.51 13.04 -7.84
N ASN A 9 -13.11 12.68 -8.98
CA ASN A 9 -14.57 12.56 -9.14
C ASN A 9 -15.10 11.13 -8.95
N LEU A 10 -14.24 10.16 -8.66
CA LEU A 10 -14.66 8.79 -8.42
C LEU A 10 -15.10 8.62 -6.96
N GLU A 11 -16.34 8.17 -6.76
CA GLU A 11 -16.88 7.88 -5.42
C GLU A 11 -16.28 6.60 -4.82
N ARG A 12 -15.79 5.68 -5.66
CA ARG A 12 -15.17 4.42 -5.25
C ARG A 12 -14.00 4.03 -6.15
N PHE A 13 -13.07 3.30 -5.58
CA PHE A 13 -11.89 2.77 -6.28
C PHE A 13 -11.83 1.24 -6.24
N PRO A 14 -12.60 0.53 -7.09
CA PRO A 14 -12.49 -0.91 -7.20
C PRO A 14 -11.12 -1.34 -7.76
N PRO A 15 -10.72 -2.62 -7.68
CA PRO A 15 -9.36 -3.04 -7.98
C PRO A 15 -8.94 -2.81 -9.43
N ALA A 16 -9.90 -2.85 -10.36
CA ALA A 16 -9.65 -2.54 -11.75
C ALA A 16 -9.25 -1.06 -11.95
N VAL A 17 -9.88 -0.14 -11.22
CA VAL A 17 -9.54 1.28 -11.25
C VAL A 17 -8.17 1.50 -10.64
N LEU A 18 -7.91 0.98 -9.43
CA LEU A 18 -6.62 1.13 -8.75
C LEU A 18 -5.46 0.59 -9.59
N ARG A 19 -5.64 -0.55 -10.25
CA ARG A 19 -4.66 -1.08 -11.21
C ARG A 19 -4.46 -0.16 -12.41
N ALA A 20 -5.54 0.41 -12.96
CA ALA A 20 -5.48 1.28 -14.12
C ALA A 20 -4.80 2.63 -13.83
N LEU A 21 -4.82 3.12 -12.59
CA LEU A 21 -4.14 4.35 -12.21
C LEU A 21 -2.61 4.25 -12.37
N GLY A 22 -2.02 3.09 -12.09
CA GLY A 22 -0.57 2.93 -12.06
C GLY A 22 0.09 4.03 -11.22
N GLN A 23 1.11 4.69 -11.75
CA GLN A 23 1.81 5.78 -11.04
C GLN A 23 0.91 6.98 -10.74
N ALA A 24 -0.20 7.19 -11.46
CA ALA A 24 -1.13 8.30 -11.15
C ALA A 24 -1.84 8.12 -9.79
N ALA A 25 -1.74 6.94 -9.18
CA ALA A 25 -2.32 6.66 -7.86
C ALA A 25 -1.73 7.54 -6.75
N VAL A 26 -0.52 8.09 -6.90
CA VAL A 26 0.04 9.09 -5.96
C VAL A 26 -0.77 10.39 -5.90
N GLY A 27 -1.70 10.60 -6.84
CA GLY A 27 -2.66 11.70 -6.82
C GLY A 27 -3.87 11.47 -5.91
N LEU A 28 -4.04 10.28 -5.32
CA LEU A 28 -5.12 9.99 -4.37
C LEU A 28 -4.90 10.80 -3.08
N SER A 29 -5.93 11.47 -2.58
CA SER A 29 -5.86 12.07 -1.25
C SER A 29 -5.92 10.98 -0.16
N VAL A 30 -5.45 11.32 1.05
CA VAL A 30 -5.59 10.46 2.22
C VAL A 30 -7.06 10.13 2.48
N SER A 31 -7.97 11.11 2.37
CA SER A 31 -9.41 10.88 2.52
C SER A 31 -9.96 9.91 1.47
N GLN A 32 -9.52 9.97 0.21
CA GLN A 32 -9.95 8.99 -0.80
C GLN A 32 -9.48 7.58 -0.44
N ILE A 33 -8.25 7.43 0.06
CA ILE A 33 -7.71 6.15 0.53
C ILE A 33 -8.55 5.59 1.69
N GLU A 34 -8.88 6.45 2.66
CA GLU A 34 -9.57 6.07 3.90
C GLU A 34 -11.08 5.87 3.70
N ASP A 35 -11.73 6.63 2.83
CA ASP A 35 -13.20 6.66 2.73
C ASP A 35 -13.72 5.96 1.46
N SER A 36 -12.96 5.97 0.35
CA SER A 36 -13.45 5.55 -0.97
C SER A 36 -12.87 4.23 -1.49
N ILE A 37 -11.86 3.66 -0.81
CA ILE A 37 -11.30 2.33 -1.11
C ILE A 37 -11.80 1.34 -0.06
N SER A 38 -12.33 0.18 -0.41
CA SER A 38 -12.62 -0.84 0.62
C SER A 38 -11.35 -1.59 1.03
N GLY A 39 -11.34 -2.19 2.21
CA GLY A 39 -10.24 -3.05 2.65
C GLY A 39 -9.96 -4.24 1.73
N GLU A 40 -11.03 -4.83 1.20
CA GLU A 40 -10.95 -5.93 0.23
C GLU A 40 -10.39 -5.46 -1.11
N ASP A 41 -10.85 -4.31 -1.60
CA ASP A 41 -10.34 -3.74 -2.85
C ASP A 41 -8.86 -3.35 -2.74
N LEU A 42 -8.46 -2.85 -1.57
CA LEU A 42 -7.07 -2.51 -1.27
C LEU A 42 -6.18 -3.77 -1.27
N LYS A 43 -6.61 -4.84 -0.59
CA LYS A 43 -5.90 -6.14 -0.61
C LYS A 43 -5.78 -6.70 -2.03
N ALA A 44 -6.87 -6.68 -2.81
CA ALA A 44 -6.89 -7.16 -4.19
C ALA A 44 -6.00 -6.31 -5.13
N SER A 45 -5.73 -5.06 -4.76
CA SER A 45 -4.92 -4.12 -5.54
C SER A 45 -3.47 -4.01 -5.08
N LEU A 46 -3.11 -4.65 -3.95
CA LEU A 46 -1.77 -4.58 -3.38
C LEU A 46 -0.64 -4.86 -4.40
N PRO A 47 -0.73 -5.88 -5.28
CA PRO A 47 0.34 -6.15 -6.24
C PRO A 47 0.62 -5.01 -7.24
N ALA A 48 -0.34 -4.10 -7.45
CA ALA A 48 -0.15 -2.92 -8.27
C ALA A 48 0.28 -1.70 -7.45
N LEU A 49 -0.36 -1.48 -6.29
CA LEU A 49 -0.05 -0.33 -5.44
C LEU A 49 1.35 -0.41 -4.79
N SER A 50 1.86 -1.62 -4.53
CA SER A 50 3.22 -1.83 -4.01
C SER A 50 4.34 -1.46 -4.99
N LYS A 51 3.99 -1.29 -6.28
CA LYS A 51 4.91 -0.88 -7.36
C LYS A 51 4.82 0.62 -7.69
N VAL A 52 3.93 1.35 -7.03
CA VAL A 52 3.79 2.80 -7.22
C VAL A 52 4.87 3.50 -6.39
N HIS A 53 5.67 4.35 -7.01
CA HIS A 53 6.72 5.09 -6.31
C HIS A 53 6.28 6.52 -6.03
N GLY A 54 6.76 7.12 -4.95
CA GLY A 54 6.46 8.50 -4.59
C GLY A 54 5.19 8.71 -3.77
N TRP A 55 4.67 7.65 -3.13
CA TRP A 55 3.74 7.83 -2.01
C TRP A 55 4.38 8.75 -0.96
N ASN A 56 3.64 9.76 -0.51
CA ASN A 56 4.06 10.50 0.67
C ASN A 56 3.79 9.68 1.95
N THR A 57 4.40 10.11 3.06
CA THR A 57 4.33 9.41 4.35
C THR A 57 2.89 9.17 4.81
N GLU A 58 2.02 10.16 4.66
CA GLU A 58 0.62 10.10 5.06
C GLU A 58 -0.17 9.09 4.22
N GLN A 59 0.01 9.10 2.90
CA GLN A 59 -0.62 8.16 1.97
C GLN A 59 -0.18 6.73 2.25
N SER A 60 1.14 6.49 2.37
CA SER A 60 1.65 5.14 2.64
C SER A 60 1.15 4.63 4.00
N SER A 61 1.10 5.49 5.01
CA SER A 61 0.60 5.12 6.34
C SER A 61 -0.90 4.80 6.32
N ALA A 62 -1.71 5.60 5.63
CA ALA A 62 -3.14 5.36 5.46
C ALA A 62 -3.41 4.02 4.75
N ILE A 63 -2.66 3.74 3.67
CA ILE A 63 -2.75 2.46 2.95
C ILE A 63 -2.39 1.30 3.86
N ILE A 64 -1.25 1.36 4.56
CA ILE A 64 -0.78 0.27 5.42
C ILE A 64 -1.74 0.03 6.59
N ASN A 65 -2.15 1.07 7.30
CA ASN A 65 -3.07 0.94 8.43
C ASN A 65 -4.39 0.29 8.00
N LYS A 66 -4.92 0.69 6.85
CA LYS A 66 -6.13 0.11 6.29
C LYS A 66 -5.94 -1.33 5.84
N LEU A 67 -4.81 -1.64 5.22
CA LEU A 67 -4.48 -2.99 4.77
C LEU A 67 -4.42 -3.96 5.98
N LEU A 68 -3.74 -3.55 7.05
CA LEU A 68 -3.62 -4.32 8.30
C LEU A 68 -4.97 -4.47 9.01
N SER A 69 -5.75 -3.39 9.14
CA SER A 69 -7.10 -3.47 9.75
C SER A 69 -8.08 -4.31 8.94
N SER A 70 -7.79 -4.53 7.66
CA SER A 70 -8.56 -5.38 6.75
C SER A 70 -8.09 -6.84 6.75
N GLY A 71 -7.21 -7.23 7.67
CA GLY A 71 -6.76 -8.61 7.86
C GLY A 71 -5.57 -9.02 7.00
N TYR A 72 -4.77 -8.09 6.51
CA TYR A 72 -3.44 -8.42 5.99
C TYR A 72 -2.48 -8.68 7.15
N GLU A 73 -1.81 -9.82 7.13
CA GLU A 73 -0.87 -10.20 8.18
C GLU A 73 0.55 -10.25 7.62
N ILE A 74 1.52 -9.74 8.40
CA ILE A 74 2.94 -9.81 8.09
C ILE A 74 3.54 -10.97 8.90
N THR A 75 3.43 -12.19 8.37
CA THR A 75 3.81 -13.43 9.05
C THR A 75 5.21 -13.93 8.70
N ASP A 76 5.74 -13.53 7.55
CA ASP A 76 7.02 -13.96 6.99
C ASP A 76 7.66 -12.89 6.09
N GLY A 77 8.92 -13.10 5.68
CA GLY A 77 9.61 -12.14 4.83
C GLY A 77 8.90 -11.84 3.50
N GLN A 78 8.16 -12.80 2.94
CA GLN A 78 7.45 -12.62 1.68
C GLN A 78 6.25 -11.69 1.82
N SER A 79 5.47 -11.83 2.91
CA SER A 79 4.38 -10.92 3.25
C SER A 79 4.86 -9.49 3.53
N LEU A 80 6.05 -9.33 4.13
CA LEU A 80 6.66 -8.01 4.28
C LEU A 80 7.11 -7.45 2.92
N ALA A 81 7.79 -8.25 2.09
CA ALA A 81 8.26 -7.85 0.76
C ALA A 81 7.15 -7.47 -0.21
N ARG A 82 5.96 -8.10 -0.12
CA ARG A 82 4.80 -7.78 -0.95
C ARG A 82 4.28 -6.35 -0.76
N LEU A 83 4.61 -5.69 0.36
CA LEU A 83 4.26 -4.29 0.57
C LEU A 83 5.02 -3.36 -0.39
N GLY A 84 6.20 -3.76 -0.88
CA GLY A 84 7.01 -2.97 -1.80
C GLY A 84 7.24 -1.55 -1.29
N SER A 85 6.99 -0.54 -2.14
CA SER A 85 7.18 0.87 -1.78
C SER A 85 6.32 1.34 -0.59
N LEU A 86 5.22 0.65 -0.29
CA LEU A 86 4.32 0.99 0.81
C LEU A 86 4.92 0.64 2.18
N VAL A 87 6.01 -0.13 2.23
CA VAL A 87 6.71 -0.47 3.49
C VAL A 87 7.12 0.78 4.28
N ALA A 88 7.34 1.91 3.60
CA ALA A 88 7.62 3.21 4.23
C ALA A 88 6.47 3.74 5.11
N GLY A 89 5.25 3.23 4.94
CA GLY A 89 4.08 3.55 5.75
C GLY A 89 3.93 2.69 7.01
N LEU A 90 4.80 1.69 7.25
CA LEU A 90 4.77 0.92 8.49
C LEU A 90 5.14 1.81 9.67
N SER A 91 4.28 1.82 10.68
CA SER A 91 4.60 2.50 11.94
C SER A 91 5.82 1.85 12.60
N SER A 92 6.60 2.63 13.33
CA SER A 92 7.77 2.11 14.06
C SER A 92 7.37 1.04 15.09
N SER A 93 6.19 1.14 15.70
CA SER A 93 5.70 0.14 16.66
C SER A 93 5.34 -1.16 15.96
N THR A 94 4.71 -1.11 14.78
CA THR A 94 4.46 -2.29 13.94
C THR A 94 5.77 -2.92 13.49
N LEU A 95 6.75 -2.14 13.05
CA LEU A 95 8.04 -2.68 12.61
C LEU A 95 8.80 -3.36 13.77
N GLN A 96 8.79 -2.76 14.96
CA GLN A 96 9.45 -3.31 16.15
C GLN A 96 8.76 -4.56 16.71
N SER A 97 7.46 -4.76 16.43
CA SER A 97 6.75 -5.97 16.86
C SER A 97 6.97 -7.16 15.92
N LEU A 98 7.52 -6.95 14.72
CA LEU A 98 7.82 -8.04 13.80
C LEU A 98 8.98 -8.90 14.34
N PRO A 99 8.90 -10.24 14.24
CA PRO A 99 10.03 -11.10 14.56
C PRO A 99 11.23 -10.73 13.66
N ALA A 100 12.43 -10.66 14.25
CA ALA A 100 13.64 -10.31 13.50
C ALA A 100 13.88 -11.22 12.27
N LYS A 101 13.46 -12.49 12.34
CA LYS A 101 13.51 -13.45 11.23
C LYS A 101 12.70 -12.98 10.01
N VAL A 102 11.53 -12.38 10.21
CA VAL A 102 10.69 -11.84 9.13
C VAL A 102 11.44 -10.74 8.37
N ILE A 103 12.09 -9.83 9.09
CA ILE A 103 12.88 -8.74 8.49
C ILE A 103 14.09 -9.31 7.76
N LEU A 104 14.84 -10.23 8.38
CA LEU A 104 16.00 -10.87 7.76
C LEU A 104 15.63 -11.66 6.50
N GLU A 105 14.49 -12.36 6.49
CA GLU A 105 13.98 -13.02 5.28
C GLU A 105 13.66 -11.99 4.19
N ALA A 106 12.94 -10.92 4.55
CA ALA A 106 12.52 -9.90 3.58
C ALA A 106 13.70 -9.21 2.90
N VAL A 107 14.74 -8.80 3.64
CA VAL A 107 15.91 -8.12 3.04
C VAL A 107 16.71 -8.99 2.06
N ASN A 108 16.52 -10.30 2.08
CA ASN A 108 17.11 -11.23 1.12
C ASN A 108 16.23 -11.48 -0.10
N LEU A 109 15.00 -10.95 -0.14
CA LEU A 109 14.10 -11.06 -1.27
C LEU A 109 14.34 -9.94 -2.28
N PRO A 110 14.44 -10.24 -3.60
CA PRO A 110 14.64 -9.24 -4.64
C PRO A 110 13.58 -8.14 -4.63
N GLU A 111 12.34 -8.46 -4.29
CA GLU A 111 11.22 -7.51 -4.30
C GLU A 111 11.25 -6.51 -3.14
N PHE A 112 12.04 -6.75 -2.08
CA PHE A 112 12.15 -5.85 -0.94
C PHE A 112 13.23 -4.77 -1.13
N ALA A 113 14.27 -5.07 -1.91
CA ALA A 113 15.46 -4.23 -2.06
C ALA A 113 15.37 -3.21 -3.23
N GLN A 114 14.18 -2.96 -3.79
CA GLN A 114 13.97 -2.08 -4.94
C GLN A 114 13.54 -0.66 -4.58
#